data_AF-J2WWG1-F1
#
_entry.id   AF-J2WWG1-F1
#
_cell.length_a   1.000
_cell.length_b   1.000
_cell.length_c   1.000
_cell.angle_alpha   90.00
_cell.angle_beta   90.00
_cell.angle_gamma   90.00
#
_symmetry.space_group_name_H-M   'P 1'
#
loop_
_entity.id
_entity.type
_entity.pdbx_description
1 polymer ?
#
loop_
_entity_poly.entity_id
_entity_poly.type
_entity_poly.pdbx_seq_one_letter_code
_entity_poly.pdbx_strand_id
1 'polypeptide(L)'
;MELTPFVTTLLGVTREYWVANQRPLLLSNLPAILANQQVDYRAVLGKETLKSFVERTSDAASYKVITHPVHRAKIGLVPPDVNYEFEADSEPAQETALSDIAPVPNDAIALLNILSKLDAEDLEKITIPVSVLAKLFKQR
;
A
#
# COMPACT_ATOMS: atom_id res chain seq x y z
N MET A 1 -19.33 16.51 -19.22
CA MET A 1 -20.14 15.89 -18.15
C MET A 1 -19.26 15.75 -16.91
N GLU A 2 -19.43 16.67 -15.95
CA GLU A 2 -19.31 16.51 -14.48
C GLU A 2 -18.34 15.45 -13.92
N LEU A 3 -17.06 15.42 -14.32
CA LEU A 3 -16.03 14.59 -13.67
C LEU A 3 -15.32 15.32 -12.51
N THR A 4 -15.63 16.59 -12.30
CA THR A 4 -15.09 17.45 -11.26
C THR A 4 -15.34 16.96 -9.82
N PRO A 5 -16.54 16.47 -9.41
CA PRO A 5 -16.76 16.14 -8.00
C PRO A 5 -15.90 14.95 -7.56
N PHE A 6 -15.77 13.92 -8.40
CA PHE A 6 -14.94 12.76 -8.06
C PHE A 6 -13.45 13.09 -8.05
N VAL A 7 -13.00 13.95 -8.96
CA VAL A 7 -11.62 14.47 -8.95
C VAL A 7 -11.32 15.27 -7.68
N THR A 8 -12.26 16.11 -7.23
CA THR A 8 -12.12 16.84 -5.96
C THR A 8 -12.10 15.90 -4.76
N THR A 9 -12.94 14.86 -4.74
CA THR A 9 -12.90 13.81 -3.71
C THR A 9 -11.56 13.09 -3.72
N LEU A 10 -11.08 12.69 -4.90
CA LEU A 10 -9.78 12.01 -5.06
C LEU A 10 -8.63 12.87 -4.53
N LEU A 11 -8.67 14.17 -4.80
CA LEU A 11 -7.70 15.14 -4.30
C LEU A 11 -7.76 15.26 -2.78
N GLY A 12 -8.97 15.37 -2.21
CA GLY A 12 -9.17 15.40 -0.76
C GLY A 12 -8.57 14.18 -0.09
N VAL A 13 -8.94 12.99 -0.58
CA VAL A 13 -8.43 11.71 -0.07
C VAL A 13 -6.92 11.58 -0.22
N THR A 14 -6.37 12.00 -1.36
CA THR A 14 -4.92 11.96 -1.60
C THR A 14 -4.19 12.89 -0.65
N ARG A 15 -4.71 14.09 -0.41
CA ARG A 15 -4.11 15.07 0.51
C ARG A 15 -4.21 14.60 1.96
N GLU A 16 -5.36 14.09 2.39
CA GLU A 16 -5.55 13.52 3.73
C GLU A 16 -4.59 12.34 3.97
N TYR A 17 -4.50 11.43 3.00
CA TYR A 17 -3.60 10.29 3.08
C TYR A 17 -2.12 10.72 3.14
N TRP A 18 -1.75 11.72 2.32
CA TRP A 18 -0.41 12.29 2.32
C TRP A 18 -0.06 12.97 3.65
N VAL A 19 -0.98 13.75 4.22
CA VAL A 19 -0.76 14.40 5.53
C VAL A 19 -0.60 13.35 6.64
N ALA A 20 -1.39 12.27 6.61
CA ALA A 20 -1.36 11.23 7.63
C ALA A 20 -0.14 10.30 7.52
N ASN A 21 0.29 9.96 6.30
CA ASN A 21 1.28 8.90 6.08
C ASN A 21 2.59 9.39 5.45
N GLN A 22 2.64 10.63 4.94
CA GLN A 22 3.74 11.18 4.14
C GLN A 22 4.18 10.27 3.00
N ARG A 23 3.24 9.50 2.45
CA ARG A 23 3.47 8.50 1.41
C ARG A 23 2.45 8.68 0.29
N PRO A 24 2.83 8.34 -0.95
CA PRO A 24 1.90 8.42 -2.08
C PRO A 24 0.74 7.45 -1.88
N LEU A 25 -0.46 7.91 -2.23
CA LEU A 25 -1.65 7.09 -2.17
C LEU A 25 -1.66 6.10 -3.33
N LEU A 26 -1.48 4.80 -3.05
CA LEU A 26 -1.50 3.78 -4.09
C LEU A 26 -2.92 3.56 -4.63
N LEU A 27 -3.03 3.37 -5.96
CA LEU A 27 -4.30 3.00 -6.61
C LEU A 27 -4.89 1.70 -6.02
N SER A 28 -4.05 0.80 -5.53
CA SER A 28 -4.48 -0.44 -4.87
C SER A 28 -5.21 -0.21 -3.55
N ASN A 29 -4.90 0.89 -2.84
CA ASN A 29 -5.51 1.23 -1.56
C ASN A 29 -6.75 2.12 -1.72
N LEU A 30 -6.90 2.73 -2.89
CA LEU A 30 -8.03 3.60 -3.24
C LEU A 30 -9.39 2.93 -3.06
N PRO A 31 -9.63 1.68 -3.51
CA PRO A 31 -10.89 0.97 -3.27
C PRO A 31 -11.25 0.83 -1.79
N ALA A 32 -10.27 0.53 -0.93
CA ALA A 32 -10.49 0.35 0.50
C ALA A 32 -10.87 1.69 1.17
N ILE A 33 -10.20 2.78 0.78
CA ILE A 33 -10.49 4.11 1.33
C ILE A 33 -11.85 4.63 0.85
N LEU A 34 -12.18 4.44 -0.42
CA LEU A 34 -13.47 4.83 -0.97
C LEU A 34 -14.62 4.00 -0.40
N ALA A 35 -14.40 2.70 -0.14
CA ALA A 35 -15.36 1.86 0.56
C ALA A 35 -15.64 2.38 1.99
N ASN A 36 -14.61 2.82 2.72
CA ASN A 36 -14.77 3.43 4.05
C ASN A 36 -15.55 4.75 4.00
N GLN A 37 -15.46 5.50 2.90
CA GLN A 37 -16.22 6.73 2.69
C GLN A 37 -17.60 6.51 2.05
N GLN A 38 -18.04 5.25 1.89
CA GLN A 38 -19.28 4.87 1.21
C GLN A 38 -19.40 5.45 -0.22
N VAL A 39 -18.27 5.68 -0.90
CA VAL A 39 -18.24 6.20 -2.27
C VAL A 39 -18.17 5.03 -3.25
N ASP A 40 -19.25 4.81 -3.98
CA ASP A 40 -19.33 3.82 -5.05
C ASP A 40 -18.63 4.32 -6.33
N TYR A 41 -17.30 4.27 -6.32
CA TYR A 41 -16.48 4.70 -7.46
C TYR A 41 -16.78 3.91 -8.74
N ARG A 42 -17.26 2.66 -8.64
CA ARG A 42 -17.71 1.87 -9.79
C ARG A 42 -18.88 2.50 -10.53
N ALA A 43 -19.80 3.16 -9.83
CA ALA A 43 -20.91 3.87 -10.46
C ALA A 43 -20.43 5.12 -11.21
N VAL A 44 -19.38 5.77 -10.70
CA VAL A 44 -18.78 6.98 -11.29
C VAL A 44 -17.91 6.66 -12.51
N LEU A 45 -17.12 5.58 -12.42
CA LEU A 45 -16.21 5.13 -13.47
C LEU A 45 -16.91 4.32 -14.58
N GLY A 46 -18.08 3.75 -14.28
CA GLY A 46 -18.84 2.94 -15.22
C GLY A 46 -18.05 1.71 -15.69
N LYS A 47 -17.59 1.72 -16.96
CA LYS A 47 -16.77 0.66 -17.57
C LYS A 47 -15.26 0.98 -17.60
N GLU A 48 -14.87 2.17 -17.15
CA GLU A 48 -13.47 2.62 -17.16
C GLU A 48 -12.73 2.06 -15.93
N THR A 49 -11.43 1.76 -16.10
CA THR A 49 -10.60 1.35 -14.95
C THR A 49 -10.10 2.57 -14.19
N LEU A 50 -9.90 2.44 -12.87
CA LEU A 50 -9.29 3.48 -12.02
C LEU A 50 -7.97 4.00 -12.60
N LYS A 51 -7.17 3.10 -13.19
CA LYS A 51 -5.92 3.45 -13.86
C LYS A 51 -6.16 4.37 -15.07
N SER A 52 -7.00 3.94 -16.02
CA SER A 52 -7.29 4.73 -17.23
C SER A 52 -7.90 6.09 -16.88
N PHE A 53 -8.76 6.12 -15.86
CA PHE A 53 -9.34 7.36 -15.37
C PHE A 53 -8.29 8.30 -14.80
N VAL A 54 -7.44 7.80 -13.90
CA VAL A 54 -6.42 8.63 -13.25
C VAL A 54 -5.38 9.13 -14.25
N GLU A 55 -4.98 8.31 -15.23
CA GLU A 55 -4.11 8.72 -16.35
C GLU A 55 -4.77 9.80 -17.21
N ARG A 56 -6.01 9.59 -17.66
CA ARG A 56 -6.76 10.57 -18.48
C ARG A 56 -6.98 11.89 -17.76
N THR A 57 -7.20 11.82 -16.45
CA THR A 57 -7.51 13.01 -15.66
C THR A 57 -6.26 13.64 -15.06
N SER A 58 -5.07 13.04 -15.21
CA SER A 58 -3.79 13.60 -14.72
C SER A 58 -3.43 14.93 -15.36
N ASP A 59 -3.71 15.11 -16.66
CA ASP A 59 -3.52 16.37 -17.38
C ASP A 59 -4.50 17.47 -16.96
N ALA A 60 -5.69 17.08 -16.50
CA ALA A 60 -6.78 18.00 -16.15
C ALA A 60 -6.92 18.24 -14.64
N ALA A 61 -6.35 17.36 -13.82
CA ALA A 61 -6.54 17.34 -12.38
C ALA A 61 -5.32 17.90 -11.66
N SER A 62 -5.60 18.60 -10.57
CA SER A 62 -4.61 19.11 -9.63
C SER A 62 -4.03 17.98 -8.75
N TYR A 63 -3.67 16.83 -9.31
CA TYR A 63 -2.92 15.77 -8.64
C TYR A 63 -1.91 15.17 -9.61
N LYS A 64 -0.75 14.76 -9.11
CA LYS A 64 0.29 14.10 -9.94
C LYS A 64 0.17 12.59 -9.81
N VAL A 65 0.23 11.92 -10.96
CA VAL A 65 0.27 10.46 -11.03
C VAL A 65 1.72 10.04 -11.15
N ILE A 66 2.18 9.27 -10.18
CA ILE A 66 3.55 8.75 -10.14
C ILE A 66 3.49 7.25 -10.38
N THR A 67 4.30 6.76 -11.31
CA THR A 67 4.37 5.31 -11.58
C THR A 67 5.72 4.80 -11.11
N HIS A 68 5.73 3.68 -10.41
CA HIS A 68 6.99 3.07 -9.96
C HIS A 68 7.83 2.66 -11.18
N PRO A 69 9.13 2.99 -11.22
CA PRO A 69 10.01 2.73 -12.37
C PRO A 69 10.11 1.24 -12.71
N VAL A 70 10.24 0.38 -11.69
CA VAL A 70 10.33 -1.08 -11.82
C VAL A 70 8.95 -1.76 -11.97
N HIS A 71 7.92 -1.27 -11.26
CA HIS A 71 6.60 -1.90 -11.22
C HIS A 71 5.51 -1.01 -11.80
N ARG A 72 5.26 -1.12 -13.12
CA ARG A 72 4.22 -0.34 -13.84
C ARG A 72 2.79 -0.48 -13.29
N ALA A 73 2.54 -1.46 -12.43
CA ALA A 73 1.27 -1.64 -11.73
C ALA A 73 1.17 -0.86 -10.40
N LYS A 74 2.31 -0.46 -9.80
CA LYS A 74 2.36 0.40 -8.62
C LYS A 74 2.25 1.86 -9.08
N ILE A 75 1.01 2.33 -9.12
CA ILE A 75 0.68 3.72 -9.45
C ILE A 75 0.27 4.42 -8.15
N GLY A 76 0.96 5.51 -7.84
CA GLY A 76 0.70 6.38 -6.72
C GLY A 76 0.09 7.70 -7.16
N LEU A 77 -0.73 8.27 -6.29
CA LEU A 77 -1.27 9.62 -6.38
C LEU A 77 -0.58 10.48 -5.35
N VAL A 78 -0.14 11.67 -5.78
CA VAL A 78 0.40 12.68 -4.88
C VAL A 78 -0.27 14.04 -5.11
N PRO A 79 -0.35 14.88 -4.06
CA PRO A 79 -0.81 16.25 -4.21
C PRO A 79 0.02 17.01 -5.26
N PRO A 80 -0.54 18.04 -5.91
CA PRO A 80 0.13 18.77 -7.00
C PRO A 80 1.37 19.53 -6.48
N ASP A 81 1.31 19.93 -5.21
CA ASP A 81 2.34 20.66 -4.47
C ASP A 81 3.55 19.80 -4.11
N VAL A 82 3.46 18.48 -4.31
CA VAL A 82 4.49 17.52 -3.93
C VAL A 82 5.17 16.98 -5.18
N ASN A 83 6.50 17.02 -5.21
CA ASN A 83 7.30 16.33 -6.20
C ASN A 83 7.89 15.09 -5.56
N TYR A 84 7.17 13.98 -5.65
CA TYR A 84 7.62 12.68 -5.17
C TYR A 84 7.96 11.81 -6.37
N GLU A 85 9.11 11.17 -6.32
CA GLU A 85 9.52 10.17 -7.30
C GLU A 85 9.80 8.89 -6.53
N PHE A 86 9.31 7.76 -7.05
CA PHE A 86 9.71 6.47 -6.48
C PHE A 86 11.20 6.30 -6.75
N GLU A 87 11.99 6.05 -5.72
CA GLU A 87 13.40 5.77 -5.87
C GLU A 87 13.56 4.61 -6.86
N ALA A 88 14.17 4.93 -8.01
CA ALA A 88 14.56 3.93 -8.99
C ALA A 88 15.81 3.27 -8.43
N ASP A 89 15.65 2.15 -7.72
CA ASP A 89 16.75 1.33 -7.21
C ASP A 89 17.85 1.19 -8.28
N SER A 90 18.93 1.95 -8.10
CA SER A 90 20.21 1.72 -8.73
C SER A 90 21.07 0.98 -7.71
N GLU A 91 21.01 -0.36 -7.78
CA GLU A 91 21.92 -1.35 -7.17
C GLU A 91 21.93 -1.54 -5.62
N PRO A 92 22.27 -2.77 -5.15
CA PRO A 92 21.81 -3.30 -3.89
C PRO A 92 22.77 -2.93 -2.75
N ALA A 93 22.31 -2.12 -1.81
CA ALA A 93 22.97 -2.00 -0.52
C ALA A 93 21.93 -1.80 0.58
N GLN A 94 21.75 -2.86 1.36
CA GLN A 94 21.12 -2.89 2.68
C GLN A 94 19.60 -2.67 2.70
N GLU A 95 18.89 -3.75 2.36
CA GLU A 95 17.52 -3.97 2.83
C GLU A 95 17.44 -3.93 4.36
N THR A 96 17.23 -2.74 4.90
CA THR A 96 16.40 -2.59 6.11
C THR A 96 14.95 -2.70 5.65
N ALA A 97 14.53 -3.92 5.32
CA ALA A 97 13.19 -4.23 4.83
C ALA A 97 12.17 -4.12 5.98
N LEU A 98 11.72 -2.90 6.25
CA LEU A 98 10.47 -2.65 6.96
C LEU A 98 9.30 -2.91 6.01
N SER A 99 8.82 -4.16 6.08
CA SER A 99 7.41 -4.58 6.08
C SER A 99 6.45 -4.03 5.03
N ASP A 100 6.06 -4.90 4.08
CA ASP A 100 4.66 -4.98 3.65
C ASP A 100 4.35 -6.37 3.06
N ILE A 101 4.19 -7.35 3.96
CA ILE A 101 3.44 -8.58 3.65
C ILE A 101 2.13 -8.43 4.40
N ALA A 102 1.05 -8.21 3.64
CA ALA A 102 -0.31 -8.16 4.17
C ALA A 102 -0.55 -9.38 5.11
N PRO A 103 -1.10 -9.16 6.32
CA PRO A 103 -1.23 -10.20 7.30
C PRO A 103 -2.38 -11.12 6.90
N VAL A 104 -2.05 -12.26 6.31
CA VAL A 104 -2.86 -13.45 6.58
C VAL A 104 -2.56 -13.81 8.03
N PRO A 105 -3.55 -13.88 8.94
CA PRO A 105 -3.30 -14.18 10.35
C PRO A 105 -2.97 -15.67 10.45
N ASN A 106 -1.75 -16.02 10.08
CA ASN A 106 -1.18 -17.30 10.42
C ASN A 106 -0.32 -17.01 11.65
N ASP A 107 -0.83 -17.40 12.82
CA ASP A 107 -0.20 -17.18 14.13
C ASP A 107 1.27 -17.68 14.14
N ALA A 108 1.59 -18.66 13.28
CA ALA A 108 2.95 -19.14 13.08
C ALA A 108 3.88 -18.06 12.49
N ILE A 109 3.42 -17.29 11.49
CA ILE A 109 4.21 -16.25 10.83
C ILE A 109 4.39 -15.04 11.75
N ALA A 110 3.36 -14.69 12.53
CA ALA A 110 3.46 -13.65 13.55
C ALA A 110 4.52 -13.99 14.60
N LEU A 111 4.54 -15.23 15.08
CA LEU A 111 5.55 -15.71 16.02
C LEU A 111 6.97 -15.63 15.44
N LEU A 112 7.17 -16.07 14.19
CA LEU A 112 8.48 -16.01 13.52
C LEU A 112 8.98 -14.56 13.34
N ASN A 113 8.08 -13.62 13.04
CA ASN A 113 8.42 -12.20 12.94
C ASN A 113 8.79 -11.53 14.27
N ILE A 114 8.34 -12.10 15.39
CA ILE A 114 8.76 -11.65 16.73
C ILE A 114 10.14 -12.23 17.04
N LEU A 115 10.35 -13.51 16.76
CA LEU A 115 11.62 -14.20 16.98
C LEU A 115 12.77 -13.59 16.16
N SER A 116 12.50 -13.10 14.94
CA SER A 116 13.52 -12.45 14.10
C SER A 116 13.99 -11.08 14.62
N LYS A 117 13.30 -10.50 15.59
CA LYS A 117 13.68 -9.21 16.22
C LYS A 117 14.50 -9.39 17.50
N LEU A 118 14.68 -10.62 17.96
CA LEU A 118 15.49 -10.94 19.14
C LEU A 118 16.95 -11.14 18.73
N ASP A 119 17.85 -10.77 19.64
CA ASP A 119 19.28 -10.99 19.48
C ASP A 119 19.63 -12.49 19.56
N ALA A 120 20.75 -12.87 18.94
CA ALA A 120 21.18 -14.27 18.86
C ALA A 120 21.30 -14.95 20.24
N GLU A 121 21.75 -14.21 21.26
CA GLU A 121 21.88 -14.69 22.64
C GLU A 121 20.53 -15.05 23.27
N ASP A 122 19.46 -14.35 22.90
CA ASP A 122 18.11 -14.63 23.40
C ASP A 122 17.41 -15.70 22.56
N LEU A 123 17.72 -15.78 21.26
CA LEU A 123 17.22 -16.83 20.39
C LEU A 123 17.72 -18.22 20.83
N GLU A 124 18.97 -18.33 21.26
CA GLU A 124 19.53 -19.58 21.78
C GLU A 124 18.84 -20.09 23.06
N LYS A 125 18.26 -19.19 23.86
CA LYS A 125 17.50 -19.56 25.08
C LYS A 125 16.09 -20.03 24.75
N ILE A 126 15.60 -19.76 23.54
CA ILE A 126 14.24 -20.07 23.12
C ILE A 126 14.19 -21.50 22.56
N THR A 127 13.69 -22.44 23.36
CA THR A 127 13.40 -23.80 22.91
C THR A 127 11.91 -23.96 22.61
N ILE A 128 11.55 -24.06 21.33
CA ILE A 128 10.15 -24.26 20.90
C ILE A 128 9.96 -25.73 20.50
N PRO A 129 9.11 -26.49 21.21
CA PRO A 129 8.78 -27.86 20.82
C PRO A 129 8.12 -27.88 19.44
N VAL A 130 8.55 -28.80 18.58
CA VAL A 130 8.04 -28.97 17.20
C VAL A 130 6.52 -29.18 17.16
N SER A 131 5.96 -29.78 18.21
CA SER A 131 4.52 -29.99 18.37
C SER A 131 3.71 -28.68 18.45
N VAL A 132 4.32 -27.60 18.94
CA VAL A 132 3.70 -26.26 19.01
C VAL A 132 3.65 -25.63 17.62
N LEU A 133 4.76 -25.69 16.87
CA LEU A 133 4.80 -25.20 15.49
C LEU A 133 3.76 -25.93 14.64
N ALA A 134 3.68 -27.26 14.74
CA ALA A 134 2.70 -28.05 14.00
C ALA A 134 1.24 -27.67 14.32
N LYS A 135 0.93 -27.25 15.55
CA LYS A 135 -0.43 -26.79 15.93
C LYS A 135 -0.76 -25.43 15.34
N LEU A 136 0.22 -24.52 15.27
CA LEU A 136 0.04 -23.19 14.69
C LEU A 136 -0.22 -23.26 13.17
N PHE A 137 0.41 -24.21 12.46
CA PHE A 137 0.17 -24.42 11.03
C PHE A 137 -1.11 -25.19 10.70
N LYS A 138 -1.71 -25.89 11.66
CA LYS A 138 -2.85 -26.81 11.44
C LYS A 138 -4.21 -26.18 11.77
N GLN A 139 -4.26 -24.92 12.20
CA GLN A 139 -5.52 -24.18 12.30
C GLN A 139 -6.03 -23.80 10.90
N ARG A 140 -6.65 -24.78 10.22
CA ARG A 140 -7.51 -24.63 9.06
C ARG A 140 -8.64 -25.65 9.13
#